data_AF-A0A4S1CE22-F1
#
_entry.id   AF-A0A4S1CE22-F1
#
_cell.length_a   1.000
_cell.length_b   1.000
_cell.length_c   1.000
_cell.angle_alpha   90.00
_cell.angle_beta   90.00
_cell.angle_gamma   90.00
#
_symmetry.space_group_name_H-M   'P 1'
#
loop_
_entity.id
_entity.type
_entity.pdbx_description
1 polymer ?
#
loop_
_entity_poly.entity_id
_entity_poly.type
_entity_poly.pdbx_seq_one_letter_code
_entity_poly.pdbx_strand_id
1 'polypeptide(L)'
;MELAYPPFEMTDASGRPDGVSVQLARELGKALGRPVEIRNIAFDGLIPSLKTGKIDLIISSMTATAERARSIDFSDPYLSTGLCLLVGKDTTVASIADLDQPGRTVAVKKGTTGHVYAAAHLKQASLLVLDKEAAAVLEVVQGKADAFIYDQMSTFRNYQRNPETTRAILKPFQTESWAIGMRKGNGALKAQVNRFLADFRRSGGFERLGDRYLKEEKESFRRMGYPFFF
;
A
#
# COMPACT_ATOMS: atom_id res chain seq x y z
N MET A 1 2.17 1.12 12.09
CA MET A 1 2.16 1.49 10.66
C MET A 1 3.58 1.82 10.23
N GLU A 2 3.87 1.86 8.94
CA GLU A 2 5.16 2.32 8.42
C GLU A 2 5.01 3.74 7.83
N LEU A 3 5.67 4.75 8.41
CA LEU A 3 5.55 6.15 7.98
C LEU A 3 6.45 6.49 6.78
N ALA A 4 6.42 5.65 5.76
CA ALA A 4 7.23 5.77 4.55
C ALA A 4 6.39 5.67 3.27
N TYR A 5 5.08 5.87 3.38
CA TYR A 5 4.09 5.70 2.31
C TYR A 5 3.19 6.93 2.14
N PRO A 6 3.74 8.08 1.71
CA PRO A 6 2.94 9.28 1.47
C PRO A 6 1.94 9.04 0.32
N PRO A 7 0.73 9.64 0.33
CA PRO A 7 0.21 10.53 1.36
C PRO A 7 -0.62 9.79 2.43
N PHE A 8 -0.53 8.46 2.52
CA PHE A 8 -1.31 7.66 3.46
C PHE A 8 -0.65 7.55 4.84
N GLU A 9 0.62 7.16 4.88
CA GLU A 9 1.42 7.05 6.09
C GLU A 9 2.74 7.81 5.90
N MET A 10 2.85 9.00 6.47
CA MET A 10 4.03 9.84 6.34
C MET A 10 4.30 10.64 7.62
N THR A 11 5.32 11.48 7.58
CA THR A 11 5.55 12.50 8.60
C THR A 11 5.30 13.88 8.04
N ASP A 12 4.72 14.78 8.84
CA ASP A 12 4.65 16.20 8.52
C ASP A 12 6.05 16.85 8.57
N ALA A 13 6.13 18.13 8.21
CA ALA A 13 7.38 18.90 8.24
C ALA A 13 8.01 18.99 9.64
N SER A 14 7.24 18.73 10.70
CA SER A 14 7.68 18.70 12.09
C SER A 14 8.14 17.31 12.54
N GLY A 15 8.14 16.32 11.64
CA GLY A 15 8.48 14.93 11.95
C GLY A 15 7.37 14.14 12.65
N ARG A 16 6.16 14.68 12.77
CA ARG A 16 5.03 14.00 13.44
C ARG A 16 4.27 13.14 12.44
N PRO A 17 3.68 12.00 12.86
CA PRO A 17 2.86 11.18 11.98
C PRO A 17 1.69 11.97 11.36
N ASP A 18 1.54 11.86 10.05
CA ASP A 18 0.45 12.45 9.28
C ASP A 18 0.12 11.61 8.02
N GLY A 19 -0.98 11.95 7.34
CA GLY A 19 -1.48 11.26 6.14
C GLY A 19 -2.84 10.61 6.36
N VAL A 20 -3.43 10.09 5.28
CA VAL A 20 -4.79 9.52 5.26
C VAL A 20 -4.99 8.46 6.36
N SER A 21 -4.11 7.46 6.44
CA SER A 21 -4.22 6.36 7.39
C SER A 21 -3.94 6.79 8.83
N VAL A 22 -3.09 7.80 9.03
CA VAL A 22 -2.87 8.42 10.34
C VAL A 22 -4.13 9.12 10.81
N GLN A 23 -4.79 9.89 9.94
CA GLN A 23 -6.03 10.56 10.30
C GLN A 23 -7.17 9.55 10.49
N LEU A 24 -7.26 8.50 9.66
CA LEU A 24 -8.21 7.40 9.86
C LEU A 24 -8.02 6.74 11.23
N ALA A 25 -6.78 6.49 11.64
CA ALA A 25 -6.46 5.94 12.97
C ALA A 25 -6.91 6.89 14.10
N ARG A 26 -6.68 8.19 13.96
CA ARG A 26 -7.10 9.21 14.93
C ARG A 26 -8.62 9.31 15.04
N GLU A 27 -9.33 9.31 13.91
CA GLU A 27 -10.80 9.33 13.87
C GLU A 27 -11.40 8.06 14.48
N LEU A 28 -10.80 6.89 14.21
CA LEU A 28 -11.18 5.64 14.87
C LEU A 28 -10.98 5.73 16.39
N GLY A 29 -9.83 6.24 16.84
CA GLY A 29 -9.57 6.44 18.27
C GLY A 29 -10.60 7.32 18.95
N LYS A 30 -10.95 8.47 18.33
CA LYS A 30 -12.02 9.36 18.82
C LYS A 30 -13.36 8.63 18.91
N ALA A 31 -13.74 7.91 17.85
CA ALA A 31 -15.01 7.17 17.81
C ALA A 31 -15.09 6.07 18.90
N LEU A 32 -13.95 5.47 19.26
CA LEU A 32 -13.86 4.46 20.32
C LEU A 32 -13.60 5.04 21.72
N GLY A 33 -13.40 6.36 21.84
CA GLY A 33 -13.01 7.00 23.11
C GLY A 33 -11.64 6.54 23.61
N ARG A 34 -10.70 6.25 22.71
CA ARG A 34 -9.36 5.71 23.04
C ARG A 34 -8.24 6.63 22.54
N PRO A 35 -7.18 6.85 23.34
CA PRO A 35 -5.99 7.53 22.86
C PRO A 35 -5.30 6.71 21.77
N VAL A 36 -4.74 7.39 20.78
CA VAL A 36 -4.04 6.76 19.65
C VAL A 36 -2.56 7.06 19.76
N GLU A 37 -1.76 6.01 19.81
CA GLU A 37 -0.31 6.08 19.68
C GLU A 37 0.11 5.49 18.33
N ILE A 38 0.83 6.27 17.53
CA ILE A 38 1.35 5.80 16.24
C ILE A 38 2.75 5.24 16.44
N ARG A 39 2.89 3.92 16.30
CA ARG A 39 4.19 3.23 16.27
C ARG A 39 4.68 3.10 14.82
N ASN A 40 5.81 3.75 14.51
CA ASN A 40 6.49 3.62 13.21
C ASN A 40 7.31 2.33 13.18
N ILE A 41 6.89 1.36 12.39
CA ILE A 41 7.45 0.01 12.32
C ILE A 41 7.59 -0.36 10.84
N ALA A 42 8.72 -0.96 10.45
CA ALA A 42 8.91 -1.46 9.09
C ALA A 42 7.78 -2.42 8.69
N PHE A 43 7.36 -2.37 7.42
CA PHE A 43 6.13 -3.03 6.97
C PHE A 43 6.12 -4.54 7.22
N ASP A 44 7.24 -5.22 6.99
CA ASP A 44 7.41 -6.66 7.25
C ASP A 44 7.31 -7.01 8.74
N GLY A 45 7.60 -6.05 9.63
CA GLY A 45 7.48 -6.18 11.08
C GLY A 45 6.07 -5.94 11.65
N LEU A 46 5.10 -5.48 10.85
CA LEU A 46 3.76 -5.11 11.35
C LEU A 46 2.96 -6.31 11.88
N ILE A 47 2.86 -7.39 11.11
CA ILE A 47 2.13 -8.60 11.53
C ILE A 47 2.78 -9.26 12.76
N PRO A 48 4.11 -9.46 12.82
CA PRO A 48 4.78 -9.92 14.04
C PRO A 48 4.53 -9.02 15.26
N SER A 49 4.56 -7.70 15.08
CA SER A 49 4.31 -6.74 16.18
C SER A 49 2.87 -6.82 16.69
N LEU A 50 1.91 -7.01 15.78
CA LEU A 50 0.51 -7.21 16.15
C LEU A 50 0.32 -8.51 16.95
N LYS A 51 0.92 -9.62 16.47
CA LYS A 51 0.83 -10.93 17.14
C LYS A 51 1.45 -10.93 18.54
N THR A 52 2.54 -10.19 18.73
CA THR A 52 3.24 -10.07 20.02
C THR A 52 2.61 -9.05 20.96
N GLY A 53 1.53 -8.37 20.55
CA GLY A 53 0.84 -7.39 21.38
C GLY A 53 1.53 -6.03 21.46
N LYS A 54 2.58 -5.78 20.67
CA LYS A 54 3.28 -4.47 20.63
C LYS A 54 2.42 -3.36 20.00
N ILE A 55 1.46 -3.73 19.17
CA ILE A 55 0.45 -2.85 18.57
C ILE A 55 -0.91 -3.54 18.58
N ASP A 56 -1.99 -2.77 18.58
CA ASP A 56 -3.36 -3.31 18.59
C ASP A 56 -4.01 -3.38 17.22
N LEU A 57 -3.64 -2.48 16.32
CA LEU A 57 -4.19 -2.36 14.98
C LEU A 57 -3.08 -2.08 13.96
N ILE A 58 -3.27 -2.59 12.74
CA ILE A 58 -2.47 -2.25 11.57
C ILE A 58 -3.35 -1.43 10.63
N ILE A 59 -3.06 -0.14 10.51
CA ILE A 59 -3.65 0.78 9.54
C ILE A 59 -2.47 1.33 8.72
N SER A 60 -2.04 0.57 7.71
CA SER A 60 -0.78 0.83 7.00
C SER A 60 -0.86 0.37 5.55
N SER A 61 -1.95 0.70 4.86
CA SER A 61 -2.21 0.29 3.47
C SER A 61 -2.02 -1.23 3.25
N MET A 62 -2.46 -2.03 4.23
CA MET A 62 -2.20 -3.46 4.24
C MET A 62 -3.28 -4.22 3.47
N THR A 63 -2.88 -4.85 2.37
CA THR A 63 -3.75 -5.78 1.63
C THR A 63 -4.20 -6.95 2.50
N ALA A 64 -5.51 -7.19 2.56
CA ALA A 64 -6.11 -8.34 3.23
C ALA A 64 -6.01 -9.59 2.33
N THR A 65 -4.95 -10.37 2.50
CA THR A 65 -4.77 -11.63 1.75
C THR A 65 -5.23 -12.84 2.56
N ALA A 66 -5.59 -13.93 1.90
CA ALA A 66 -5.96 -15.19 2.56
C ALA A 66 -4.81 -15.72 3.46
N GLU A 67 -3.57 -15.56 3.01
CA GLU A 67 -2.38 -15.93 3.80
C GLU A 67 -2.27 -15.10 5.08
N ARG A 68 -2.40 -13.78 5.01
CA ARG A 68 -2.38 -12.91 6.19
C ARG A 68 -3.56 -13.20 7.11
N ALA A 69 -4.73 -13.50 6.55
CA ALA A 69 -5.94 -13.86 7.30
C ALA A 69 -5.81 -15.18 8.08
N ARG A 70 -4.82 -16.03 7.74
CA ARG A 70 -4.45 -17.18 8.58
C ARG A 70 -3.77 -16.76 9.88
N SER A 71 -3.09 -15.60 9.89
CA SER A 71 -2.30 -15.10 11.02
C SER A 71 -2.99 -14.02 11.86
N ILE A 72 -3.80 -13.17 11.23
CA ILE A 72 -4.47 -12.01 11.85
C ILE A 72 -5.92 -11.90 11.33
N ASP A 73 -6.76 -11.14 12.03
CA ASP A 73 -8.09 -10.78 11.54
C ASP A 73 -8.03 -9.45 10.78
N PHE A 74 -8.95 -9.27 9.83
CA PHE A 74 -9.12 -8.01 9.10
C PHE A 74 -10.52 -7.44 9.31
N SER A 75 -10.61 -6.11 9.30
CA SER A 75 -11.88 -5.38 9.12
C SER A 75 -12.47 -5.59 7.73
N ASP A 76 -13.64 -5.00 7.50
CA ASP A 76 -14.13 -4.75 6.15
C ASP A 76 -13.14 -3.85 5.40
N PRO A 77 -13.04 -3.97 4.07
CA PRO A 77 -12.11 -3.17 3.29
C PRO A 77 -12.48 -1.68 3.33
N TYR A 78 -11.46 -0.83 3.35
CA TYR A 78 -11.61 0.63 3.32
C TYR A 78 -11.06 1.28 2.05
N LEU A 79 -10.37 0.52 1.19
CA LEU A 79 -9.84 0.99 -0.09
C LEU A 79 -9.65 -0.19 -1.04
N SER A 80 -9.95 0.02 -2.32
CA SER A 80 -9.67 -0.93 -3.40
C SER A 80 -8.53 -0.44 -4.29
N THR A 81 -7.60 -1.33 -4.63
CA THR A 81 -6.41 -1.04 -5.43
C THR A 81 -5.99 -2.30 -6.21
N GLY A 82 -4.76 -2.35 -6.70
CA GLY A 82 -4.16 -3.59 -7.21
C GLY A 82 -2.70 -3.42 -7.60
N LEU A 83 -2.01 -4.54 -7.80
CA LEU A 83 -0.63 -4.57 -8.22
C LEU A 83 -0.49 -4.12 -9.68
N CYS A 84 0.40 -3.16 -9.87
CA CYS A 84 0.78 -2.51 -11.11
C CYS A 84 2.30 -2.56 -11.26
N LEU A 85 2.80 -2.03 -12.37
CA LEU A 85 4.24 -2.03 -12.67
C LEU A 85 4.72 -0.61 -12.92
N LEU A 86 5.75 -0.20 -12.19
CA LEU A 86 6.65 0.87 -12.62
C LEU A 86 7.78 0.21 -13.39
N VAL A 87 8.04 0.65 -14.61
CA VAL A 87 9.05 0.02 -15.48
C VAL A 87 10.01 1.06 -16.04
N GLY A 88 11.21 0.65 -16.42
CA GLY A 88 12.17 1.54 -17.06
C GLY A 88 11.62 2.11 -18.37
N LYS A 89 12.03 3.33 -18.75
CA LYS A 89 11.55 3.98 -19.98
C LYS A 89 11.79 3.11 -21.22
N ASP A 90 13.00 2.58 -21.34
CA ASP A 90 13.49 1.93 -22.55
C ASP A 90 13.40 0.39 -22.52
N THR A 91 12.89 -0.21 -21.44
CA THR A 91 12.68 -1.66 -21.40
C THR A 91 11.52 -2.07 -22.31
N THR A 92 11.52 -3.31 -22.80
CA THR A 92 10.43 -3.86 -23.65
C THR A 92 9.25 -4.42 -22.85
N VAL A 93 9.31 -4.41 -21.51
CA VAL A 93 8.25 -4.93 -20.64
C VAL A 93 6.94 -4.15 -20.83
N ALA A 94 5.88 -4.80 -21.28
CA ALA A 94 4.56 -4.21 -21.44
C ALA A 94 3.54 -4.75 -20.43
N SER A 95 3.83 -5.88 -19.80
CA SER A 95 2.96 -6.57 -18.86
C SER A 95 3.75 -7.42 -17.86
N ILE A 96 3.06 -7.95 -16.84
CA ILE A 96 3.66 -8.88 -15.87
C ILE A 96 4.16 -10.17 -16.53
N ALA A 97 3.57 -10.58 -17.66
CA ALA A 97 3.97 -11.79 -18.39
C ALA A 97 5.36 -11.66 -19.05
N ASP A 98 5.82 -10.43 -19.30
CA ASP A 98 7.13 -10.18 -19.93
C ASP A 98 8.30 -10.27 -18.93
N LEU A 99 7.99 -10.40 -17.63
CA LEU A 99 8.98 -10.32 -16.56
C LEU A 99 9.59 -11.68 -16.19
N ASP A 100 8.89 -12.81 -16.39
CA ASP A 100 9.44 -14.13 -16.04
C ASP A 100 10.36 -14.69 -17.12
N GLN A 101 11.48 -14.01 -17.37
CA GLN A 101 12.44 -14.39 -18.39
C GLN A 101 13.88 -14.21 -17.90
N PRO A 102 14.85 -15.02 -18.38
CA PRO A 102 16.25 -14.82 -18.06
C PRO A 102 16.72 -13.41 -18.43
N GLY A 103 17.58 -12.82 -17.59
CA GLY A 103 18.10 -11.48 -17.80
C GLY A 103 17.17 -10.34 -17.35
N ARG A 104 15.93 -10.63 -16.96
CA ARG A 104 15.06 -9.64 -16.31
C ARG A 104 15.42 -9.45 -14.85
N THR A 105 15.37 -8.21 -14.39
CA THR A 105 15.52 -7.87 -12.96
C THR A 105 14.26 -7.16 -12.47
N VAL A 106 13.66 -7.68 -11.41
CA VAL A 106 12.46 -7.10 -10.80
C VAL A 106 12.76 -6.69 -9.37
N ALA A 107 12.69 -5.38 -9.11
CA ALA A 107 12.76 -4.84 -7.77
C ALA A 107 11.42 -5.05 -7.05
N VAL A 108 11.47 -5.38 -5.77
CA VAL A 108 10.29 -5.53 -4.92
C VAL A 108 10.59 -5.04 -3.51
N LYS A 109 9.58 -4.46 -2.86
CA LYS A 109 9.69 -4.08 -1.45
C LYS A 109 9.36 -5.28 -0.57
N LYS A 110 10.26 -5.61 0.35
CA LYS A 110 10.14 -6.74 1.27
C LYS A 110 8.81 -6.73 2.03
N GLY A 111 8.21 -7.91 2.15
CA GLY A 111 6.94 -8.14 2.88
C GLY A 111 5.65 -7.68 2.17
N THR A 112 5.76 -7.00 1.03
CA THR A 112 4.60 -6.52 0.25
C THR A 112 3.95 -7.63 -0.57
N THR A 113 2.73 -7.41 -1.04
CA THR A 113 2.06 -8.37 -1.94
C THR A 113 2.77 -8.47 -3.29
N GLY A 114 3.41 -7.39 -3.77
CA GLY A 114 4.28 -7.42 -4.95
C GLY A 114 5.49 -8.36 -4.78
N HIS A 115 6.14 -8.32 -3.61
CA HIS A 115 7.22 -9.27 -3.29
C HIS A 115 6.72 -10.72 -3.24
N VAL A 116 5.60 -10.97 -2.55
CA VAL A 116 5.01 -12.32 -2.46
C VAL A 116 4.63 -12.85 -3.85
N TYR A 117 4.00 -12.01 -4.68
CA TYR A 117 3.65 -12.37 -6.05
C TYR A 117 4.90 -12.71 -6.87
N ALA A 118 5.91 -11.83 -6.86
CA ALA A 118 7.13 -12.03 -7.63
C ALA A 118 7.85 -13.32 -7.24
N ALA A 119 8.04 -13.57 -5.95
CA ALA A 119 8.67 -14.79 -5.45
C ALA A 119 7.90 -16.05 -5.85
N ALA A 120 6.56 -15.96 -5.91
CA ALA A 120 5.71 -17.08 -6.28
C ALA A 120 5.66 -17.36 -7.80
N HIS A 121 5.77 -16.34 -8.66
CA HIS A 121 5.47 -16.48 -10.09
C HIS A 121 6.66 -16.16 -11.03
N LEU A 122 7.64 -15.36 -10.61
CA LEU A 122 8.79 -15.00 -11.43
C LEU A 122 9.98 -15.89 -11.04
N LYS A 123 10.15 -17.02 -11.74
CA LYS A 123 11.15 -18.05 -11.45
C LYS A 123 12.44 -17.89 -12.26
N GLN A 124 12.37 -17.22 -13.40
CA GLN A 124 13.49 -16.99 -14.31
C GLN A 124 14.08 -15.58 -14.17
N ALA A 125 13.27 -14.63 -13.68
CA ALA A 125 13.73 -13.28 -13.37
C ALA A 125 14.62 -13.24 -12.13
N SER A 126 15.58 -12.32 -12.09
CA SER A 126 16.30 -11.95 -10.87
C SER A 126 15.41 -11.07 -10.00
N LEU A 127 15.21 -11.45 -8.74
CA LEU A 127 14.43 -10.64 -7.79
C LEU A 127 15.36 -9.82 -6.89
N LEU A 128 15.23 -8.51 -6.96
CA LEU A 128 15.93 -7.58 -6.08
C LEU A 128 15.01 -7.15 -4.93
N VAL A 129 15.12 -7.85 -3.80
CA VAL A 129 14.30 -7.61 -2.62
C VAL A 129 14.93 -6.51 -1.76
N LEU A 130 14.20 -5.41 -1.57
CA LEU A 130 14.69 -4.21 -0.90
C LEU A 130 13.79 -3.83 0.28
N ASP A 131 14.38 -3.23 1.31
CA ASP A 131 13.61 -2.85 2.52
C ASP A 131 12.72 -1.62 2.31
N LYS A 132 13.11 -0.72 1.39
CA LYS A 132 12.44 0.59 1.17
C LYS A 132 11.86 0.68 -0.23
N GLU A 133 10.64 1.23 -0.33
CA GLU A 133 10.00 1.55 -1.63
C GLU A 133 10.90 2.44 -2.48
N ALA A 134 11.42 3.53 -1.90
CA ALA A 134 12.27 4.48 -2.61
C ALA A 134 13.53 3.85 -3.19
N ALA A 135 14.10 2.84 -2.52
CA ALA A 135 15.23 2.09 -3.05
C ALA A 135 14.82 1.25 -4.27
N ALA A 136 13.68 0.54 -4.19
CA ALA A 136 13.19 -0.27 -5.31
C ALA A 136 12.84 0.58 -6.55
N VAL A 137 12.24 1.75 -6.33
CA VAL A 137 11.98 2.73 -7.39
C VAL A 137 13.29 3.23 -8.01
N LEU A 138 14.30 3.51 -7.19
CA LEU A 138 15.60 4.00 -7.68
C LEU A 138 16.30 3.00 -8.61
N GLU A 139 16.19 1.71 -8.33
CA GLU A 139 16.76 0.66 -9.20
C GLU A 139 16.13 0.66 -10.60
N VAL A 140 14.82 0.95 -10.70
CA VAL A 140 14.14 1.12 -11.99
C VAL A 140 14.56 2.41 -12.67
N VAL A 141 14.61 3.52 -11.92
CA VAL A 141 15.02 4.84 -12.43
C VAL A 141 16.44 4.81 -12.99
N GLN A 142 17.34 4.04 -12.38
CA GLN A 142 18.73 3.88 -12.82
C GLN A 142 18.91 2.83 -13.92
N GLY A 143 17.84 2.17 -14.36
CA GLY A 143 17.90 1.10 -15.37
C GLY A 143 18.56 -0.19 -14.87
N LYS A 144 18.73 -0.35 -13.55
CA LYS A 144 19.28 -1.57 -12.93
C LYS A 144 18.22 -2.66 -12.73
N ALA A 145 16.96 -2.27 -12.61
CA ALA A 145 15.81 -3.16 -12.63
C ALA A 145 14.89 -2.80 -13.79
N ASP A 146 14.32 -3.80 -14.46
CA ASP A 146 13.33 -3.62 -15.52
C ASP A 146 12.00 -3.11 -14.95
N ALA A 147 11.64 -3.58 -13.75
CA ALA A 147 10.35 -3.31 -13.15
C ALA A 147 10.40 -3.25 -11.62
N PHE A 148 9.47 -2.49 -11.06
CA PHE A 148 9.07 -2.51 -9.66
C PHE A 148 7.58 -2.84 -9.57
N ILE A 149 7.24 -3.87 -8.77
CA ILE A 149 5.86 -4.31 -8.57
C ILE A 149 5.29 -3.67 -7.31
N TYR A 150 4.25 -2.85 -7.46
CA TYR A 150 3.60 -2.20 -6.32
C TYR A 150 2.18 -1.75 -6.63
N ASP A 151 1.47 -1.17 -5.66
CA ASP A 151 0.08 -0.77 -5.86
C ASP A 151 -0.05 0.37 -6.89
N GLN A 152 -1.27 0.51 -7.44
CA GLN A 152 -1.59 1.45 -8.52
C GLN A 152 -1.25 2.91 -8.17
N MET A 153 -1.53 3.35 -6.95
CA MET A 153 -1.32 4.72 -6.51
C MET A 153 0.17 5.06 -6.48
N SER A 154 0.94 4.18 -5.86
CA SER A 154 2.39 4.33 -5.76
C SER A 154 3.06 4.26 -7.11
N THR A 155 2.62 3.34 -7.96
CA THR A 155 3.14 3.20 -9.31
C THR A 155 2.93 4.51 -10.09
N PHE A 156 1.73 5.08 -10.01
CA PHE A 156 1.41 6.37 -10.65
C PHE A 156 2.28 7.51 -10.11
N ARG A 157 2.36 7.67 -8.79
CA ARG A 157 3.13 8.75 -8.16
C ARG A 157 4.62 8.67 -8.49
N ASN A 158 5.19 7.48 -8.44
CA ASN A 158 6.61 7.30 -8.75
C ASN A 158 6.91 7.54 -10.22
N TYR A 159 5.99 7.21 -11.13
CA TYR A 159 6.10 7.59 -12.53
C TYR A 159 6.03 9.11 -12.71
N GLN A 160 5.07 9.80 -12.09
CA GLN A 160 4.97 11.27 -12.18
C GLN A 160 6.22 11.99 -11.68
N ARG A 161 6.93 11.41 -10.70
CA ARG A 161 8.20 11.95 -10.19
C ARG A 161 9.39 11.64 -11.10
N ASN A 162 9.29 10.62 -11.94
CA ASN A 162 10.39 10.14 -12.79
C ASN A 162 9.94 9.87 -14.25
N PRO A 163 9.25 10.81 -14.92
CA PRO A 163 8.61 10.54 -16.22
C PRO A 163 9.61 10.34 -17.37
N GLU A 164 10.81 10.90 -17.23
CA GLU A 164 11.88 10.81 -18.22
C GLU A 164 12.55 9.43 -18.24
N THR A 165 12.57 8.73 -17.09
CA THR A 165 13.30 7.47 -16.93
C THR A 165 12.38 6.27 -16.70
N THR A 166 11.08 6.49 -16.51
CA THR A 166 10.13 5.41 -16.21
C THR A 166 8.84 5.50 -17.01
N ARG A 167 8.09 4.39 -17.01
CA ARG A 167 6.71 4.25 -17.50
C ARG A 167 5.87 3.59 -16.41
N ALA A 168 4.58 3.89 -16.38
CA ALA A 168 3.64 3.19 -15.51
C ALA A 168 2.68 2.30 -16.31
N ILE A 169 2.59 1.03 -15.94
CA ILE A 169 1.52 0.11 -16.37
C ILE A 169 0.50 0.06 -15.24
N LEU A 170 -0.50 0.94 -15.31
CA LEU A 170 -1.45 1.22 -14.23
C LEU A 170 -2.68 0.32 -14.23
N LYS A 171 -2.89 -0.50 -15.27
CA LYS A 171 -3.94 -1.52 -15.23
C LYS A 171 -3.50 -2.62 -14.26
N PRO A 172 -4.21 -2.84 -13.13
CA PRO A 172 -3.77 -3.84 -12.19
C PRO A 172 -3.84 -5.24 -12.80
N PHE A 173 -2.78 -6.03 -12.63
CA PHE A 173 -2.79 -7.45 -13.01
C PHE A 173 -3.32 -8.34 -11.87
N GLN A 174 -3.41 -7.78 -10.66
CA GLN A 174 -4.03 -8.39 -9.48
C GLN A 174 -4.79 -7.30 -8.73
N THR A 175 -6.07 -7.50 -8.47
CA THR A 175 -6.87 -6.59 -7.63
C THR A 175 -6.67 -6.90 -6.16
N GLU A 176 -6.71 -5.85 -5.34
CA GLU A 176 -6.41 -5.92 -3.92
C GLU A 176 -7.33 -4.98 -3.13
N SER A 177 -7.52 -5.28 -1.84
CA SER A 177 -8.25 -4.39 -0.94
C SER A 177 -7.47 -4.22 0.35
N TRP A 178 -7.39 -2.97 0.82
CA TRP A 178 -6.79 -2.64 2.10
C TRP A 178 -7.82 -2.73 3.20
N ALA A 179 -7.40 -3.30 4.33
CA ALA A 179 -8.23 -3.41 5.53
C ALA A 179 -7.40 -3.18 6.79
N ILE A 180 -8.08 -2.89 7.89
CA ILE A 180 -7.45 -2.72 9.20
C ILE A 180 -7.15 -4.11 9.76
N GLY A 181 -5.87 -4.41 9.99
CA GLY A 181 -5.42 -5.65 10.61
C GLY A 181 -5.54 -5.61 12.13
N MET A 182 -5.96 -6.71 12.75
CA MET A 182 -6.10 -6.84 14.20
C MET A 182 -5.77 -8.26 14.67
N ARG A 183 -5.46 -8.44 15.96
CA ARG A 183 -5.17 -9.77 16.51
C ARG A 183 -6.37 -10.69 16.32
N LYS A 184 -6.09 -11.97 16.03
CA LYS A 184 -7.14 -12.98 15.88
C LYS A 184 -8.01 -13.12 17.13
N GLY A 185 -9.28 -13.41 16.91
CA GLY A 185 -10.23 -13.77 17.96
C GLY A 185 -10.83 -12.58 18.71
N ASN A 186 -10.54 -11.34 18.27
CA ASN A 186 -11.15 -10.15 18.88
C ASN A 186 -12.39 -9.67 18.10
N GLY A 187 -13.44 -10.49 18.13
CA GLY A 187 -14.69 -10.20 17.41
C GLY A 187 -15.37 -8.88 17.82
N ALA A 188 -15.26 -8.49 19.10
CA ALA A 188 -15.81 -7.24 19.60
C ALA A 188 -15.11 -6.01 19.00
N LEU A 189 -13.77 -5.99 19.00
CA LEU A 189 -13.00 -4.93 18.35
C LEU A 189 -13.27 -4.89 16.84
N LYS A 190 -13.34 -6.05 16.19
CA LYS A 190 -13.68 -6.14 14.76
C LYS A 190 -15.02 -5.48 14.45
N ALA A 191 -16.05 -5.79 15.22
CA ALA A 191 -17.38 -5.21 15.03
C ALA A 191 -17.38 -3.69 15.25
N GLN A 192 -16.63 -3.18 16.24
CA GLN A 192 -16.48 -1.74 16.49
C GLN A 192 -15.77 -1.04 15.33
N VAL A 193 -14.67 -1.62 14.82
CA VAL A 193 -13.93 -1.09 13.67
C VAL A 193 -14.80 -1.08 12.42
N ASN A 194 -15.51 -2.18 12.13
CA ASN A 194 -16.39 -2.25 10.96
C ASN A 194 -17.54 -1.23 11.03
N ARG A 195 -18.16 -1.07 12.20
CA ARG A 195 -19.18 -0.04 12.43
C ARG A 195 -18.62 1.36 12.16
N PHE A 196 -17.45 1.66 12.71
CA PHE A 196 -16.76 2.93 12.44
C PHE A 196 -16.51 3.13 10.94
N LEU A 197 -15.96 2.15 10.23
CA LEU A 197 -15.69 2.27 8.79
C LEU A 197 -16.97 2.53 7.98
N ALA A 198 -18.07 1.87 8.32
CA ALA A 198 -19.36 2.09 7.69
C ALA A 198 -19.92 3.50 7.95
N ASP A 199 -19.87 3.97 9.20
CA ASP A 199 -20.33 5.31 9.59
C ASP A 199 -19.43 6.42 9.03
N PHE A 200 -18.11 6.19 9.02
CA PHE A 200 -17.13 7.10 8.45
C PHE A 200 -17.31 7.24 6.94
N ARG A 201 -17.60 6.13 6.23
CA ARG A 201 -17.96 6.18 4.81
C ARG A 201 -19.26 6.94 4.58
N ARG A 202 -20.33 6.60 5.30
CA ARG A 202 -21.65 7.23 5.15
C ARG A 202 -21.63 8.73 5.44
N SER A 203 -20.80 9.16 6.38
CA SER A 203 -20.63 10.58 6.72
C SER A 203 -19.70 11.33 5.78
N GLY A 204 -19.15 10.70 4.74
CA GLY A 204 -18.20 11.33 3.80
C GLY A 204 -16.79 11.52 4.37
N GLY A 205 -16.43 10.79 5.42
CA GLY A 205 -15.10 10.86 6.06
C GLY A 205 -13.97 10.52 5.11
N PHE A 206 -14.13 9.46 4.31
CA PHE A 206 -13.14 9.09 3.29
C PHE A 206 -13.00 10.15 2.20
N GLU A 207 -14.10 10.75 1.75
CA GLU A 207 -14.05 11.84 0.77
C GLU A 207 -13.29 13.04 1.34
N ARG A 208 -13.55 13.44 2.58
CA ARG A 208 -12.79 14.52 3.26
C ARG A 208 -11.30 14.22 3.36
N LEU A 209 -10.92 12.97 3.68
CA LEU A 209 -9.50 12.59 3.70
C LEU A 209 -8.91 12.61 2.29
N GLY A 210 -9.65 12.11 1.29
CA GLY A 210 -9.25 12.15 -0.11
C GLY A 210 -9.05 13.58 -0.62
N ASP A 211 -9.97 14.49 -0.35
CA ASP A 211 -9.87 15.88 -0.80
C ASP A 211 -8.71 16.64 -0.13
N ARG A 212 -8.36 16.25 1.11
CA ARG A 212 -7.26 16.86 1.85
C ARG A 212 -5.89 16.35 1.40
N TYR A 213 -5.75 15.06 1.15
CA TYR A 213 -4.44 14.41 0.96
C TYR A 213 -4.18 13.87 -0.45
N LEU A 214 -5.23 13.69 -1.26
CA LEU A 214 -5.19 12.96 -2.52
C LEU A 214 -5.84 13.75 -3.67
N LYS A 215 -5.93 15.08 -3.55
CA LYS A 215 -6.67 15.90 -4.53
C LYS A 215 -6.13 15.74 -5.95
N GLU A 216 -4.81 15.87 -6.11
CA GLU A 216 -4.13 15.76 -7.40
C GLU A 216 -4.22 14.34 -7.96
N GLU A 217 -4.10 13.34 -7.09
CA GLU A 217 -4.22 11.92 -7.44
C GLU A 217 -5.64 11.58 -7.89
N LYS A 218 -6.67 12.02 -7.16
CA LYS A 218 -8.09 11.83 -7.53
C LYS A 218 -8.40 12.45 -8.89
N GLU A 219 -7.94 13.68 -9.12
CA GLU A 219 -8.12 14.38 -10.40
C GLU A 219 -7.41 13.66 -11.55
N SER A 220 -6.19 13.16 -11.30
CA SER A 220 -5.42 12.44 -12.31
C SER A 220 -6.02 11.08 -12.64
N PHE A 221 -6.41 10.31 -11.64
CA PHE A 221 -7.07 9.01 -11.84
C PHE A 221 -8.37 9.15 -12.60
N ARG A 222 -9.19 10.16 -12.25
CA ARG A 222 -10.43 10.48 -12.98
C ARG A 222 -10.15 10.81 -14.46
N ARG A 223 -9.13 11.62 -14.75
CA ARG A 223 -8.73 11.94 -16.14
C ARG A 223 -8.26 10.71 -16.93
N MET A 224 -7.63 9.75 -16.26
CA MET A 224 -7.17 8.50 -16.86
C MET A 224 -8.27 7.42 -16.96
N GLY A 225 -9.48 7.70 -16.48
CA GLY A 225 -10.58 6.72 -16.45
C GLY A 225 -10.39 5.61 -15.42
N TYR A 226 -9.46 5.77 -14.46
CA TYR A 226 -9.31 4.84 -13.34
C TYR A 226 -10.22 5.27 -12.20
N PRO A 227 -11.09 4.38 -11.71
CA PRO A 227 -11.94 4.73 -10.59
C PRO A 227 -11.11 4.74 -9.30
N PHE A 228 -11.34 5.77 -8.48
CA PHE A 228 -10.68 5.94 -7.18
C PHE A 228 -11.68 5.54 -6.09
N PHE A 229 -11.37 4.51 -5.29
CA PHE A 229 -12.34 3.91 -4.37
C PHE A 229 -11.84 3.79 -2.93
N PHE A 230 -12.44 4.58 -2.04
CA PHE A 230 -12.53 4.33 -0.59
C PHE A 230 -13.84 3.60 -0.23
#